data_AF-A0A9D7X4C7-F1
#
_entry.id   AF-A0A9D7X4C7-F1
#
_cell.length_a   1.000
_cell.length_b   1.000
_cell.length_c   1.000
_cell.angle_alpha   90.00
_cell.angle_beta   90.00
_cell.angle_gamma   90.00
#
_symmetry.space_group_name_H-M   'P 1'
#
loop_
_entity.id
_entity.type
_entity.pdbx_description
1 polymer ?
#
loop_
_entity_poly.entity_id
_entity_poly.type
_entity_poly.pdbx_seq_one_letter_code
_entity_poly.pdbx_strand_id
1 'polypeptide(L)'
;MSDIPGFECTSCGKCCLEGASQLQAVESDIEMWEKNAPHLLAYVTIHGKTGQRTADLWLSFSARKQTTRCKWIRKFPGREQYYCRIYQWRPQVCRRYPISLEHARFTDCPGAEVSDKGFQGTTGTTDV
;
A
#
# COMPACT_ATOMS: atom_id res chain seq x y z
N MET A 1 -1.54 3.05 10.22
CA MET A 1 -1.69 1.79 9.44
C MET A 1 -2.69 0.97 10.21
N SER A 2 -3.55 0.18 9.56
CA SER A 2 -4.47 -0.68 10.30
C SER A 2 -3.65 -1.62 11.20
N ASP A 3 -3.95 -1.63 12.49
CA ASP A 3 -3.30 -2.52 13.46
C ASP A 3 -3.81 -3.94 13.21
N ILE A 4 -3.13 -4.66 12.32
CA ILE A 4 -3.42 -6.07 12.03
C ILE A 4 -2.59 -6.90 13.00
N PRO A 5 -3.22 -7.65 13.94
CA PRO A 5 -2.49 -8.52 14.84
C PRO A 5 -1.61 -9.49 14.06
N GLY A 6 -0.35 -9.62 14.46
CA GLY A 6 0.61 -10.49 13.77
C GLY A 6 1.15 -9.95 12.45
N PHE A 7 1.02 -8.64 12.18
CA PHE A 7 1.65 -8.01 11.02
C PHE A 7 2.45 -6.77 11.43
N GLU A 8 3.67 -6.65 10.92
CA GLU A 8 4.50 -5.45 11.07
C GLU A 8 5.09 -5.01 9.73
N CYS A 9 4.75 -3.81 9.25
CA CYS A 9 5.26 -3.33 7.97
C CYS A 9 6.77 -3.05 8.05
N THR A 10 7.57 -3.78 7.28
CA THR A 10 9.04 -3.65 7.24
C THR A 10 9.56 -2.52 6.36
N SER A 11 8.67 -1.73 5.75
CA SER A 11 9.03 -0.74 4.72
C SER A 11 9.82 -1.32 3.53
N CYS A 12 9.63 -2.60 3.20
CA CYS A 12 10.32 -3.29 2.09
C CYS A 12 9.93 -2.76 0.70
N GLY A 13 8.81 -2.05 0.56
CA GLY A 13 8.37 -1.45 -0.70
C GLY A 13 7.68 -2.39 -1.69
N LYS A 14 7.58 -3.71 -1.41
CA LYS A 14 7.00 -4.72 -2.32
C LYS A 14 5.64 -4.33 -2.88
N CYS A 15 4.70 -3.91 -2.02
CA CYS A 15 3.36 -3.47 -2.44
C CYS A 15 3.36 -2.28 -3.43
N CYS A 16 4.42 -1.47 -3.45
CA CYS A 16 4.59 -0.35 -4.37
C CYS A 16 5.44 -0.71 -5.59
N LEU A 17 6.35 -1.67 -5.48
CA LEU A 17 7.23 -2.09 -6.57
C LEU A 17 6.56 -3.09 -7.53
N GLU A 18 5.67 -3.93 -6.98
CA GLU A 18 5.05 -5.04 -7.71
C GLU A 18 3.52 -4.92 -7.79
N GLY A 19 2.88 -4.27 -6.80
CA GLY A 19 1.42 -4.22 -6.68
C GLY A 19 0.76 -2.96 -7.25
N ALA A 20 1.49 -2.07 -7.93
CA ALA A 20 0.97 -0.75 -8.26
C ALA A 20 0.07 -0.69 -9.51
N SER A 21 0.22 -1.63 -10.45
CA SER A 21 -0.41 -1.57 -11.78
C SER A 21 -1.88 -1.98 -11.86
N GLN A 22 -2.56 -2.28 -10.75
CA GLN A 22 -3.98 -2.68 -10.78
C GLN A 22 -4.79 -2.06 -9.65
N LEU A 23 -4.29 -0.98 -9.06
CA LEU A 23 -4.97 -0.32 -7.95
C LEU A 23 -5.88 0.78 -8.47
N GLN A 24 -7.08 0.86 -7.89
CA GLN A 24 -8.00 1.96 -8.10
C GLN A 24 -8.20 2.75 -6.81
N ALA A 25 -8.25 4.07 -6.96
CA ALA A 25 -8.70 4.98 -5.92
C ALA A 25 -10.22 5.20 -6.03
N VAL A 26 -10.83 5.53 -4.90
CA VAL A 26 -12.27 5.79 -4.78
C VAL A 26 -12.57 7.30 -4.80
N GLU A 27 -13.84 7.68 -4.93
CA GLU A 27 -14.30 9.09 -4.90
C GLU A 27 -13.63 9.92 -3.79
N SER A 28 -13.65 9.44 -2.55
CA SER A 28 -13.08 10.17 -1.41
C SER A 28 -11.56 10.40 -1.50
N ASP A 29 -10.82 9.54 -2.22
CA ASP A 29 -9.39 9.79 -2.50
C ASP A 29 -9.23 10.91 -3.53
N ILE A 30 -10.10 10.96 -4.54
CA ILE A 30 -10.11 12.00 -5.57
C ILE A 30 -10.46 13.35 -4.95
N GLU A 31 -11.52 13.42 -4.14
CA GLU A 31 -11.91 14.65 -3.40
C GLU A 31 -10.78 15.12 -2.48
N MET A 32 -10.11 14.19 -1.78
CA MET A 32 -8.95 14.50 -0.96
C MET A 32 -7.81 15.10 -1.79
N TRP A 33 -7.53 14.59 -2.98
CA TRP A 33 -6.50 15.12 -3.88
C TRP A 33 -6.86 16.47 -4.45
N GLU A 34 -8.10 16.67 -4.92
CA GLU A 34 -8.60 17.96 -5.41
C GLU A 34 -8.37 19.08 -4.39
N LYS A 35 -8.64 18.79 -3.11
CA LYS A 35 -8.50 19.76 -2.03
C LYS A 35 -7.06 19.95 -1.53
N ASN A 36 -6.30 18.87 -1.40
CA ASN A 36 -5.05 18.88 -0.61
C ASN A 36 -3.78 18.54 -1.41
N ALA A 37 -3.91 17.90 -2.58
CA ALA A 37 -2.79 17.45 -3.38
C ALA A 37 -3.11 17.40 -4.88
N PRO A 38 -3.55 18.52 -5.50
CA PRO A 38 -4.08 18.51 -6.87
C PRO A 38 -3.05 18.07 -7.92
N HIS A 39 -1.76 18.22 -7.62
CA HIS A 39 -0.66 17.71 -8.45
C HIS A 39 -0.68 16.18 -8.66
N LEU A 40 -1.39 15.42 -7.81
CA LEU A 40 -1.54 13.97 -7.97
C LEU A 40 -2.53 13.60 -9.07
N LEU A 41 -3.48 14.48 -9.40
CA LEU A 41 -4.49 14.24 -10.43
C LEU A 41 -3.87 14.08 -11.83
N ALA A 42 -2.68 14.64 -12.06
CA ALA A 42 -1.93 14.46 -13.30
C ALA A 42 -1.39 13.04 -13.52
N TYR A 43 -1.52 12.14 -12.53
CA TYR A 43 -0.95 10.80 -12.53
C TYR A 43 -1.98 9.67 -12.46
N VAL A 44 -3.26 9.99 -12.62
CA VAL A 44 -4.36 9.03 -12.55
C VAL A 44 -5.32 9.21 -13.72
N THR A 45 -6.05 8.16 -14.08
CA THR A 45 -7.18 8.26 -15.02
C THR A 45 -8.46 8.23 -14.23
N ILE A 46 -9.22 9.33 -14.21
CA ILE A 46 -10.51 9.41 -13.51
C ILE A 46 -11.62 8.91 -14.42
N HIS A 47 -12.49 8.07 -13.88
CA HIS A 47 -13.67 7.52 -14.53
C HIS A 47 -14.94 7.90 -13.75
N GLY A 48 -16.10 7.82 -14.40
CA GLY A 48 -17.39 8.05 -13.76
C GLY A 48 -17.77 9.53 -13.62
N LYS A 49 -18.79 9.80 -12.81
CA LYS A 49 -19.33 11.14 -12.54
C LYS A 49 -19.10 11.51 -11.08
N THR A 50 -19.04 12.80 -10.77
CA THR A 50 -18.90 13.33 -9.40
C THR A 50 -19.82 12.61 -8.42
N GLY A 51 -19.28 12.17 -7.28
CA GLY A 51 -19.97 11.36 -6.28
C GLY A 51 -19.90 9.84 -6.52
N GLN A 52 -19.38 9.40 -7.67
CA GLN A 52 -19.24 7.99 -8.04
C GLN A 52 -17.97 7.73 -8.88
N ARG A 53 -16.94 8.57 -8.75
CA ARG A 53 -15.71 8.45 -9.53
C ARG A 53 -14.81 7.36 -8.97
N THR A 54 -14.05 6.76 -9.86
CA THR A 54 -12.87 5.94 -9.54
C THR A 54 -11.67 6.48 -10.29
N ALA A 55 -10.47 6.15 -9.84
CA ALA A 55 -9.27 6.53 -10.57
C ALA A 55 -8.26 5.39 -10.67
N ASP A 56 -7.83 5.07 -11.89
CA ASP A 56 -6.75 4.11 -12.11
C ASP A 56 -5.41 4.70 -11.70
N LEU A 57 -4.63 3.93 -10.95
CA LEU A 57 -3.31 4.29 -10.45
C LEU A 57 -2.22 3.46 -11.17
N TRP A 58 -0.98 3.92 -11.33
CA TRP A 58 -0.49 5.28 -11.56
C TRP A 58 0.01 5.35 -13.01
N LEU A 59 -0.07 6.51 -13.66
CA LEU A 59 0.39 6.72 -15.03
C LEU A 59 1.86 7.19 -15.09
N SER A 60 2.63 6.69 -16.07
CA SER A 60 3.92 7.29 -16.45
C SER A 60 3.73 8.53 -17.32
N PHE A 61 4.51 9.58 -17.05
CA PHE A 61 4.52 10.83 -17.82
C PHE A 61 5.00 10.64 -19.28
N SER A 62 5.91 9.68 -19.53
CA SER A 62 6.52 9.50 -20.84
C SER A 62 5.62 8.79 -21.87
N ALA A 63 4.52 8.17 -21.43
CA ALA A 63 3.70 7.37 -22.33
C ALA A 63 2.20 7.32 -22.00
N ARG A 64 1.73 7.93 -20.90
CA ARG A 64 0.40 7.64 -20.31
C ARG A 64 0.11 6.13 -20.20
N LYS A 65 1.17 5.33 -20.07
CA LYS A 65 1.09 3.88 -19.88
C LYS A 65 1.08 3.58 -18.39
N GLN A 66 0.26 2.62 -18.01
CA GLN A 66 0.21 2.10 -16.66
C GLN A 66 1.56 1.52 -16.29
N THR A 67 2.10 1.94 -15.15
CA THR A 67 3.39 1.45 -14.66
C THR A 67 3.19 0.31 -13.68
N THR A 68 3.97 -0.76 -13.82
CA THR A 68 4.06 -1.85 -12.83
C THR A 68 4.55 -1.37 -11.46
N ARG A 69 5.35 -0.29 -11.45
CA ARG A 69 5.92 0.33 -10.25
C ARG A 69 5.29 1.69 -9.93
N CYS A 70 4.97 1.91 -8.66
CA CYS A 70 4.49 3.20 -8.15
C CYS A 70 5.53 4.31 -8.37
N LYS A 71 5.12 5.42 -8.99
CA LYS A 71 5.99 6.60 -9.20
C LYS A 71 6.50 7.22 -7.90
N TRP A 72 5.75 7.08 -6.82
CA TRP A 72 5.97 7.82 -5.56
C TRP A 72 6.92 7.12 -4.59
N ILE A 73 7.30 5.86 -4.86
CA ILE A 73 8.21 5.11 -4.01
C ILE A 73 9.66 5.58 -4.15
N ARG A 74 10.37 5.75 -3.04
CA ARG A 74 11.80 6.09 -2.99
C ARG A 74 12.51 5.16 -2.02
N LYS A 75 13.75 4.80 -2.34
CA LYS A 75 14.63 4.03 -1.44
C LYS A 75 15.31 5.00 -0.48
N PHE A 76 15.45 4.63 0.78
CA PHE A 76 16.29 5.36 1.72
C PHE A 76 17.77 5.21 1.32
N PRO A 77 18.58 6.28 1.36
CA PRO A 77 20.02 6.16 1.11
C PRO A 77 20.66 5.16 2.07
N GLY A 78 21.43 4.21 1.53
CA GLY A 78 22.18 3.22 2.32
C GLY A 78 21.34 2.19 3.08
N ARG A 79 20.04 2.04 2.79
CA ARG A 79 19.15 1.06 3.46
C ARG A 79 18.31 0.28 2.45
N GLU A 80 17.98 -0.95 2.78
CA GLU A 80 17.00 -1.78 2.04
C GLU A 80 15.54 -1.46 2.42
N GLN A 81 15.26 -0.19 2.68
CA GLN A 81 13.94 0.30 3.06
C GLN A 81 13.47 1.37 2.07
N TYR A 82 12.16 1.50 1.94
CA TYR A 82 11.50 2.43 1.05
C TYR A 82 10.50 3.31 1.78
N TYR A 83 10.28 4.51 1.23
CA TYR A 83 9.26 5.44 1.70
C TYR A 83 8.40 5.95 0.54
N CYS A 84 7.17 6.33 0.88
CA CYS A 84 6.21 6.89 -0.04
C CYS A 84 6.29 8.42 0.03
N ARG A 85 6.59 9.09 -1.10
CA ARG A 85 6.63 10.56 -1.15
C ARG A 85 5.29 11.24 -0.92
N ILE A 86 4.18 10.50 -1.06
CA ILE A 86 2.82 11.01 -0.88
C ILE A 86 2.16 10.36 0.33
N TYR A 87 2.93 9.98 1.36
CA TYR A 87 2.45 9.16 2.48
C TYR A 87 1.13 9.64 3.09
N GLN A 88 0.96 10.96 3.25
CA GLN A 88 -0.24 11.61 3.78
C GLN A 88 -1.44 11.55 2.83
N TRP A 89 -1.20 11.54 1.52
CA TRP A 89 -2.22 11.54 0.46
C TRP A 89 -2.30 10.21 -0.28
N ARG A 90 -1.81 9.12 0.31
CA ARG A 90 -1.97 7.79 -0.25
C ARG A 90 -3.46 7.49 -0.43
N PRO A 91 -3.87 6.84 -1.53
CA PRO A 91 -5.25 6.42 -1.68
C PRO A 91 -5.60 5.34 -0.64
N GLN A 92 -6.89 5.15 -0.37
CA GLN A 92 -7.38 4.18 0.61
C GLN A 92 -6.85 2.77 0.34
N VAL A 93 -6.78 2.36 -0.93
CA VAL A 93 -6.25 1.04 -1.33
C VAL A 93 -4.79 0.84 -0.87
N CYS A 94 -3.96 1.89 -0.88
CA CYS A 94 -2.59 1.84 -0.38
C CYS A 94 -2.52 1.92 1.16
N ARG A 95 -3.46 2.63 1.80
CA ARG A 95 -3.51 2.78 3.26
C ARG A 95 -3.97 1.50 3.96
N ARG A 96 -4.87 0.76 3.33
CA ARG A 96 -5.47 -0.48 3.82
C ARG A 96 -4.67 -1.73 3.46
N TYR A 97 -3.47 -1.59 2.90
CA TYR A 97 -2.62 -2.76 2.63
C TYR A 97 -1.74 -3.07 3.86
N PRO A 98 -1.66 -4.34 4.29
CA PRO A 98 -2.53 -5.46 3.90
C PRO A 98 -3.92 -5.31 4.55
N ILE A 99 -4.93 -6.05 4.06
CA ILE A 99 -6.30 -6.00 4.63
C ILE A 99 -6.50 -7.03 5.75
N SER A 100 -5.61 -8.03 5.82
CA SER A 100 -5.56 -9.07 6.82
C SER A 100 -4.14 -9.67 6.84
N LEU A 101 -3.80 -10.42 7.90
CA LEU A 101 -2.54 -11.17 7.94
C LEU A 101 -2.48 -12.21 6.81
N GLU A 102 -3.60 -12.86 6.50
CA GLU A 102 -3.70 -13.81 5.39
C GLU A 102 -3.43 -13.12 4.04
N HIS A 103 -3.95 -11.91 3.80
CA HIS A 103 -3.61 -11.15 2.59
C HIS A 103 -2.11 -10.82 2.54
N ALA A 104 -1.52 -10.48 3.69
CA ALA A 104 -0.08 -10.24 3.77
C ALA A 104 0.73 -11.52 3.42
N ARG A 105 0.33 -12.69 3.94
CA ARG A 105 0.95 -13.99 3.60
C ARG A 105 0.74 -14.36 2.12
N PHE A 106 -0.48 -14.23 1.61
CA PHE A 106 -0.83 -14.53 0.22
C PHE A 106 -0.04 -13.69 -0.80
N THR A 107 0.31 -12.46 -0.44
CA THR A 107 1.11 -11.56 -1.28
C THR A 107 2.61 -11.62 -0.96
N ASP A 108 3.04 -12.61 -0.16
CA ASP A 108 4.41 -12.81 0.29
C ASP A 108 5.01 -11.50 0.85
N CYS A 109 4.24 -10.80 1.69
CA CYS A 109 4.67 -9.57 2.34
C CYS A 109 5.62 -9.92 3.48
N PRO A 110 6.88 -9.40 3.50
CA PRO A 110 7.84 -9.71 4.56
C PRO A 110 7.34 -9.34 5.97
N GLY A 111 6.38 -8.41 6.07
CA GLY A 111 5.79 -8.03 7.35
C GLY A 111 4.92 -9.11 8.00
N ALA A 112 4.57 -10.18 7.28
CA ALA A 112 3.85 -11.32 7.83
C ALA A 112 4.72 -12.22 8.71
N GLU A 113 6.02 -12.31 8.43
CA GLU A 113 6.95 -13.24 9.10
C GLU A 113 7.61 -12.64 10.35
N VAL A 114 7.72 -11.30 10.41
CA VAL A 114 8.34 -10.59 11.54
C VAL A 114 7.59 -10.86 12.85
N SER A 115 6.28 -11.09 12.77
CA SER A 115 5.45 -11.30 13.95
C SER A 115 5.39 -12.75 14.45
N ASP A 116 5.82 -13.74 13.66
CA ASP A 116 5.87 -15.14 14.12
C ASP A 116 6.98 -15.37 15.17
N LYS A 117 7.95 -14.46 15.30
CA LYS A 117 8.97 -14.51 16.37
C LYS A 117 8.45 -14.11 17.76
N GLY A 118 7.18 -13.74 17.90
CA GLY A 118 6.57 -13.28 19.15
C GLY A 118 5.58 -14.25 19.81
N PHE A 119 5.18 -15.35 19.16
CA PHE A 119 4.27 -16.33 19.74
C PHE A 119 5.05 -17.53 20.30
N GLN A 120 5.67 -17.36 21.48
CA GLN A 120 5.99 -18.51 22.32
C GLN A 120 4.67 -19.04 22.87
N GLY A 121 4.06 -19.98 22.15
CA GLY A 121 2.97 -20.78 22.68
C GLY A 121 3.43 -21.45 23.97
N THR A 122 2.74 -21.16 25.07
CA THR A 122 2.88 -21.92 26.31
C THR A 122 2.45 -23.35 26.01
N THR A 123 3.40 -24.25 25.75
CA THR A 123 3.17 -25.68 25.86
C THR A 123 2.93 -25.97 27.33
N GLY A 124 1.65 -26.00 27.73
CA GLY A 124 1.24 -26.52 29.01
C GLY A 124 1.51 -28.01 29.04
N THR A 125 2.65 -28.39 29.63
CA THR A 125 2.90 -29.76 30.08
C THR A 125 2.08 -29.97 31.35
N THR A 126 1.02 -30.76 31.28
CA THR A 126 0.40 -31.35 32.47
C THR A 126 1.03 -32.71 32.70
N ASP A 127 2.03 -32.75 33.58
CA ASP A 127 2.37 -33.93 34.37
C ASP A 127 1.52 -33.88 35.65
N VAL A 128 0.52 -34.76 35.78
CA VAL A 128 0.12 -35.53 36.98
C VAL A 128 -0.72 -36.73 36.51
#